data_AF-A0A2V9K1F7-F1
#
_entry.id   AF-A0A2V9K1F7-F1
#
_cell.length_a   1.000
_cell.length_b   1.000
_cell.length_c   1.000
_cell.angle_alpha   90.00
_cell.angle_beta   90.00
_cell.angle_gamma   90.00
#
_symmetry.space_group_name_H-M   'P 1'
#
loop_
_entity.id
_entity.type
_entity.pdbx_description
1 polymer ?
#
loop_
_entity_poly.entity_id
_entity_poly.type
_entity_poly.pdbx_seq_one_letter_code
_entity_poly.pdbx_strand_id
1 'polypeptide(L)'
;MLPLAGVHYVMNALAAVALGRHYRIALDEIVESLKDLRQAPMRGQVVRFKEGFTLIDDSYNSNPRALVQMIQTVGRLRASGRRILVAGEMRELGPESKRFHFECGEAAAQSGLELVVAVGGDAR
;
A
#
# COMPACT_ATOMS: atom_id res chain seq x y z
N MET A 1 2.53 -6.63 -20.69
CA MET A 1 1.87 -6.87 -19.39
C MET A 1 2.67 -6.11 -18.34
N LEU A 2 2.02 -5.39 -17.43
CA LEU A 2 2.72 -4.63 -16.38
C LEU A 2 3.02 -5.56 -15.20
N PRO A 3 4.27 -5.69 -14.74
CA PRO A 3 4.66 -6.61 -13.67
C PRO A 3 4.33 -6.08 -12.25
N LEU A 4 3.25 -5.30 -12.11
CA LEU A 4 2.83 -4.67 -10.86
C LEU A 4 1.33 -4.90 -10.64
N ALA A 5 0.96 -5.29 -9.42
CA ALA A 5 -0.42 -5.54 -9.04
C ALA A 5 -1.11 -4.25 -8.54
N GLY A 6 -2.19 -3.83 -9.20
CA GLY A 6 -3.05 -2.73 -8.76
C GLY A 6 -3.37 -1.72 -9.87
N VAL A 7 -4.63 -1.27 -9.92
CA VAL A 7 -5.13 -0.33 -10.94
C VAL A 7 -4.38 1.01 -10.93
N HIS A 8 -3.91 1.45 -9.76
CA HIS A 8 -3.13 2.68 -9.64
C HIS A 8 -1.79 2.62 -10.40
N TYR A 9 -1.16 1.44 -10.51
CA TYR A 9 0.05 1.28 -11.31
C TYR A 9 -0.22 1.39 -12.81
N VAL A 10 -1.42 1.01 -13.27
CA VAL A 10 -1.83 1.23 -14.67
C VAL A 10 -1.94 2.72 -14.95
N MET A 11 -2.55 3.50 -14.05
CA MET A 11 -2.66 4.95 -14.21
C MET A 11 -1.29 5.63 -14.22
N ASN A 12 -0.37 5.22 -13.33
CA ASN A 12 1.00 5.72 -13.31
C ASN A 12 1.75 5.38 -14.61
N ALA A 13 1.60 4.14 -15.11
CA ALA A 13 2.23 3.72 -16.36
C ALA A 13 1.68 4.50 -17.57
N LEU A 14 0.37 4.75 -17.63
CA LEU A 14 -0.24 5.54 -18.70
C LEU A 14 0.28 6.99 -18.71
N ALA A 15 0.42 7.62 -17.53
CA ALA A 15 1.01 8.94 -17.42
C ALA A 15 2.49 8.95 -17.90
N ALA A 16 3.27 7.94 -17.50
CA ALA A 16 4.66 7.79 -17.95
C ALA A 16 4.77 7.57 -19.47
N VAL A 17 3.89 6.74 -20.04
CA VAL A 17 3.81 6.52 -21.50
C VAL A 17 3.47 7.83 -22.21
N ALA A 18 2.45 8.57 -21.74
CA ALA A 18 2.07 9.84 -22.34
C ALA A 18 3.25 10.85 -22.34
N LEU A 19 4.00 10.92 -21.23
CA LEU A 19 5.18 11.77 -21.11
C LEU A 19 6.32 11.30 -22.05
N GLY A 20 6.61 10.00 -22.09
CA GLY A 20 7.64 9.45 -22.97
C GLY A 20 7.33 9.70 -24.45
N ARG A 21 6.05 9.58 -24.83
CA ARG A 21 5.58 9.92 -26.19
C ARG A 21 5.70 11.41 -26.50
N HIS A 22 5.43 12.29 -25.54
CA HIS A 22 5.63 13.73 -25.69
C HIS A 22 7.10 14.07 -26.01
N TYR A 23 8.04 13.41 -25.35
CA TYR A 23 9.48 13.54 -25.61
C TYR A 23 10.01 12.65 -26.74
N ARG A 24 9.11 12.09 -27.56
CA ARG A 24 9.44 11.30 -28.77
C ARG A 24 10.25 10.03 -28.53
N ILE A 25 10.16 9.44 -27.32
CA ILE A 25 10.69 8.09 -27.07
C ILE A 25 9.84 7.08 -27.88
N ALA A 26 10.49 6.12 -28.54
CA ALA A 26 9.76 5.13 -29.32
C ALA A 26 8.85 4.30 -28.41
N LEU A 27 7.66 3.94 -28.90
CA LEU A 27 6.71 3.18 -28.08
C LEU A 27 7.31 1.83 -27.67
N ASP A 28 8.08 1.22 -28.55
CA ASP A 28 8.72 -0.08 -28.36
C ASP A 28 9.74 -0.02 -27.22
N GLU A 29 10.53 1.06 -27.13
CA GLU A 29 11.47 1.31 -26.02
C GLU A 29 10.73 1.52 -24.69
N ILE A 30 9.62 2.27 -24.71
CA ILE A 30 8.78 2.46 -23.51
C ILE A 30 8.24 1.09 -23.05
N VAL A 31 7.66 0.31 -23.96
CA VAL A 31 7.09 -1.01 -23.65
C VAL A 31 8.17 -1.95 -23.11
N GLU A 32 9.39 -1.92 -23.66
CA GLU A 32 10.49 -2.73 -23.15
C GLU A 32 10.87 -2.33 -21.72
N SER A 33 11.05 -1.03 -21.45
CA SER A 33 11.38 -0.55 -20.11
C SER A 33 10.31 -0.89 -19.06
N LEU A 34 9.04 -0.91 -19.43
CA LEU A 34 7.94 -1.25 -18.53
C LEU A 34 7.96 -2.72 -18.09
N LYS A 35 8.60 -3.62 -18.85
CA LYS A 35 8.74 -5.05 -18.48
C LYS A 35 9.68 -5.24 -17.29
N ASP A 36 10.64 -4.35 -17.12
CA ASP A 36 11.64 -4.42 -16.05
C ASP A 36 11.21 -3.73 -14.75
N LEU A 37 9.99 -3.17 -14.72
CA LEU A 37 9.46 -2.55 -13.52
C LEU A 37 9.40 -3.54 -12.36
N ARG A 38 9.88 -3.08 -11.21
CA ARG A 38 9.82 -3.82 -9.95
C ARG A 38 9.02 -3.03 -8.94
N GLN A 39 8.29 -3.75 -8.09
CA GLN A 39 7.60 -3.13 -6.97
C GLN A 39 8.65 -2.45 -6.09
N ALA A 40 8.43 -1.18 -5.76
CA ALA A 40 9.32 -0.49 -4.84
C ALA A 40 9.25 -1.16 -3.46
N PRO A 41 10.38 -1.24 -2.73
CA PRO A 41 10.38 -1.71 -1.35
C PRO A 41 9.36 -0.95 -0.50
N MET A 42 8.80 -1.62 0.51
CA MET A 42 7.90 -1.01 1.50
C MET A 42 6.62 -0.37 0.90
N ARG A 43 6.16 -0.83 -0.28
CA ARG A 43 4.92 -0.37 -0.94
C ARG A 43 3.96 -1.53 -1.21
N GLY A 44 3.46 -2.16 -0.14
CA GLY A 44 2.65 -3.37 -0.19
C GLY A 44 3.47 -4.61 -0.59
N GLN A 45 4.76 -4.62 -0.23
CA GLN A 45 5.67 -5.71 -0.53
C GLN A 45 5.28 -6.94 0.28
N VAL A 46 5.07 -8.08 -0.38
CA VAL A 46 4.72 -9.34 0.30
C VAL A 46 6.00 -10.13 0.62
N VAL A 47 6.29 -10.28 1.90
CA VAL A 47 7.44 -11.06 2.41
C VAL A 47 6.92 -12.31 3.12
N ARG A 48 7.35 -13.48 2.66
CA ARG A 48 6.98 -14.78 3.25
C ARG A 48 8.12 -15.28 4.11
N PHE A 49 7.81 -15.56 5.38
CA PHE A 49 8.77 -16.04 6.36
C PHE A 49 8.73 -17.57 6.46
N LYS A 50 9.87 -18.20 6.77
CA LYS A 50 9.98 -19.67 6.88
C LYS A 50 9.20 -20.22 8.06
N GLU A 51 8.97 -19.37 9.06
CA GLU A 51 8.19 -19.58 10.26
C GLU A 51 6.67 -19.66 9.98
N GLY A 52 6.25 -19.47 8.73
CA GLY A 52 4.88 -19.73 8.29
C GLY A 52 3.94 -18.51 8.33
N PHE A 53 4.46 -17.30 8.54
CA PHE A 53 3.68 -16.06 8.46
C PHE A 53 4.06 -15.22 7.23
N THR A 54 3.16 -14.32 6.87
CA THR A 54 3.36 -13.37 5.76
C THR A 54 3.32 -11.95 6.32
N LEU A 55 4.32 -11.14 5.94
CA LEU A 55 4.34 -9.71 6.17
C LEU A 55 3.93 -9.00 4.87
N ILE A 56 3.04 -8.03 4.99
CA ILE A 56 2.78 -7.04 3.94
C ILE A 56 3.42 -5.75 4.39
N ASP A 57 4.58 -5.43 3.82
CA ASP A 57 5.35 -4.25 4.16
C ASP A 57 4.89 -3.06 3.30
N ASP A 58 4.16 -2.15 3.93
CA ASP A 58 3.71 -0.87 3.36
C ASP A 58 4.21 0.32 4.21
N SER A 59 5.45 0.22 4.71
CA SER A 59 6.00 1.13 5.73
C SER A 59 6.69 2.39 5.19
N TYR A 60 6.70 2.64 3.87
CA TYR A 60 7.40 3.81 3.31
C TYR A 60 6.76 5.14 3.70
N ASN A 61 5.47 5.30 3.37
CA ASN A 61 4.67 6.48 3.70
C ASN A 61 3.21 6.05 3.73
N SER A 62 2.48 6.52 4.75
CA SER A 62 1.08 6.18 4.94
C SER A 62 0.21 7.43 4.95
N ASN A 63 -1.01 7.28 4.46
CA ASN A 63 -2.06 8.27 4.53
C ASN A 63 -3.39 7.56 4.80
N PRO A 64 -4.43 8.27 5.26
CA PRO A 64 -5.65 7.63 5.75
C PRO A 64 -6.32 6.75 4.70
N ARG A 65 -6.35 7.21 3.44
CA ARG A 65 -6.94 6.45 2.33
C ARG A 65 -6.16 5.17 2.03
N ALA A 66 -4.84 5.25 1.97
CA ALA A 66 -3.98 4.09 1.70
C ALA A 66 -4.11 3.03 2.80
N LEU A 67 -4.08 3.46 4.08
CA LEU A 67 -4.23 2.57 5.22
C LEU A 67 -5.59 1.87 5.23
N VAL A 68 -6.68 2.60 5.03
CA VAL A 68 -8.03 2.02 4.94
C VAL A 68 -8.13 1.01 3.79
N GLN A 69 -7.56 1.32 2.62
CA GLN A 69 -7.54 0.38 1.48
C GLN A 69 -6.75 -0.90 1.79
N MET A 70 -5.61 -0.79 2.47
CA MET A 70 -4.81 -1.93 2.89
C MET A 70 -5.57 -2.80 3.91
N ILE A 71 -6.16 -2.17 4.93
CA ILE A 71 -7.00 -2.83 5.94
C ILE A 71 -8.14 -3.63 5.28
N GLN A 72 -8.89 -3.01 4.35
CA GLN A 72 -9.97 -3.68 3.63
C GLN A 72 -9.47 -4.80 2.70
N THR A 73 -8.28 -4.65 2.13
CA THR A 73 -7.67 -5.69 1.28
C THR A 73 -7.32 -6.90 2.12
N VAL A 74 -6.60 -6.71 3.24
CA VAL A 74 -6.23 -7.77 4.19
C VAL A 74 -7.46 -8.42 4.84
N GLY A 75 -8.47 -7.62 5.17
CA GLY A 75 -9.75 -8.10 5.72
C GLY A 75 -10.50 -9.06 4.79
N ARG A 76 -10.28 -8.97 3.47
CA ARG A 76 -10.89 -9.84 2.45
C ARG A 76 -10.06 -11.06 2.08
N LEU A 77 -8.78 -11.11 2.48
CA LEU A 77 -7.94 -12.26 2.19
C LEU A 77 -8.43 -13.48 2.98
N ARG A 78 -8.58 -14.60 2.27
CA ARG A 78 -8.77 -15.91 2.89
C ARG A 78 -7.42 -16.37 3.43
N ALA A 79 -7.17 -16.10 4.71
CA ALA A 79 -5.98 -16.56 5.40
C ALA A 79 -6.35 -17.53 6.53
N SER A 80 -5.55 -18.57 6.70
CA SER A 80 -5.56 -19.38 7.92
C SER A 80 -4.73 -18.66 8.98
N GLY A 81 -5.34 -18.31 10.12
CA GLY A 81 -4.64 -17.69 11.24
C GLY A 81 -5.00 -16.21 11.45
N ARG A 82 -4.22 -15.55 12.32
CA ARG A 82 -4.48 -14.18 12.78
C ARG A 82 -3.96 -13.15 11.79
N ARG A 83 -4.72 -12.06 11.61
CA ARG A 83 -4.35 -10.85 10.89
C ARG A 83 -4.05 -9.76 11.89
N ILE A 84 -2.84 -9.22 11.80
CA ILE A 84 -2.32 -8.22 12.73
C ILE A 84 -1.98 -6.98 11.91
N LEU A 85 -2.51 -5.84 12.33
CA LEU A 85 -2.11 -4.53 11.83
C LEU A 85 -1.09 -3.93 12.79
N VAL A 86 0.06 -3.51 12.27
CA VAL A 86 1.04 -2.69 12.99
C VAL A 86 1.13 -1.36 12.25
N ALA A 87 0.74 -0.26 12.89
CA ALA A 87 0.66 1.05 12.27
C ALA A 87 1.33 2.12 13.14
N GLY A 88 2.13 2.96 12.51
CA GLY A 88 2.70 4.16 13.13
C GLY A 88 1.88 5.40 12.81
N GLU A 89 2.28 6.54 13.40
CA GLU A 89 1.71 7.86 13.11
C GLU A 89 1.87 8.24 11.63
N MET A 90 0.76 8.60 10.99
CA MET A 90 0.72 9.30 9.72
C MET A 90 1.05 10.77 9.95
N ARG A 91 2.10 11.26 9.31
CA ARG A 91 2.59 12.63 9.49
C ARG A 91 1.93 13.59 8.49
N GLU A 92 2.10 14.89 8.71
CA GLU A 92 1.66 15.95 7.77
C GLU A 92 0.13 16.04 7.55
N LEU A 93 -0.66 15.49 8.46
CA LEU A 93 -2.13 15.54 8.41
C LEU A 93 -2.74 16.83 8.97
N GLY A 94 -1.93 17.69 9.59
CA GLY A 94 -2.38 18.94 10.18
C GLY A 94 -3.35 18.76 11.35
N PRO A 95 -4.26 19.71 11.60
CA PRO A 95 -5.17 19.69 12.76
C PRO A 95 -6.11 18.47 12.80
N GLU A 96 -6.36 17.86 11.65
CA GLU A 96 -7.27 16.72 11.48
C GLU A 96 -6.61 15.37 11.77
N SER A 97 -5.32 15.37 12.14
CA SER A 97 -4.52 14.15 12.36
C SER A 97 -5.22 13.15 13.27
N LYS A 98 -5.71 13.57 14.44
CA LYS A 98 -6.43 12.70 15.38
C LYS A 98 -7.68 12.07 14.79
N ARG A 99 -8.49 12.88 14.09
CA ARG A 99 -9.72 12.39 13.46
C ARG A 99 -9.39 11.32 12.41
N PHE A 100 -8.39 11.57 11.57
CA PHE A 100 -8.00 10.61 10.53
C PHE A 100 -7.43 9.31 11.09
N HIS A 101 -6.63 9.36 12.16
CA HIS A 101 -6.15 8.15 12.84
C HIS A 101 -7.30 7.37 13.47
N PHE A 102 -8.24 8.07 14.12
CA PHE A 102 -9.44 7.47 14.68
C PHE A 102 -10.28 6.73 13.63
N GLU A 103 -10.56 7.38 12.49
CA GLU A 103 -11.30 6.78 11.36
C GLU A 103 -10.59 5.52 10.80
N CYS A 104 -9.25 5.53 10.75
CA CYS A 104 -8.48 4.35 10.36
C CYS A 104 -8.62 3.22 11.40
N GLY A 105 -8.63 3.56 12.69
CA GLY A 105 -8.88 2.63 13.78
C GLY A 105 -10.28 2.00 13.71
N GLU A 106 -11.31 2.79 13.41
CA GLU A 106 -12.67 2.28 13.18
C GLU A 106 -12.73 1.30 12.00
N ALA A 107 -12.09 1.65 10.88
CA ALA A 107 -11.98 0.76 9.73
C ALA A 107 -11.25 -0.55 10.09
N ALA A 108 -10.20 -0.48 10.90
CA ALA A 108 -9.47 -1.65 11.38
C ALA A 108 -10.37 -2.58 12.23
N ALA A 109 -11.12 -2.01 13.18
CA ALA A 109 -12.04 -2.75 14.04
C ALA A 109 -13.14 -3.48 13.25
N GLN A 110 -13.60 -2.90 12.13
CA GLN A 110 -14.64 -3.46 11.29
C GLN A 110 -14.14 -4.49 10.26
N SER A 111 -12.82 -4.67 10.13
CA SER A 111 -12.21 -5.46 9.05
C SER A 111 -11.83 -6.90 9.44
N GLY A 112 -12.20 -7.33 10.65
CA GLY A 112 -11.90 -8.68 11.14
C GLY A 112 -10.43 -8.92 11.47
N LEU A 113 -9.67 -7.85 11.72
CA LEU A 113 -8.32 -7.93 12.27
C LEU A 113 -8.39 -8.35 13.75
N GLU A 114 -7.53 -9.28 14.16
CA GLU A 114 -7.52 -9.80 15.53
C GLU A 114 -6.65 -8.98 16.49
N LEU A 115 -5.72 -8.19 15.95
CA LEU A 115 -4.86 -7.31 16.75
C LEU A 115 -4.48 -6.06 15.96
N VAL A 116 -4.54 -4.91 16.62
CA VAL A 116 -4.00 -3.64 16.13
C VAL A 116 -2.93 -3.18 17.11
N VAL A 117 -1.73 -2.90 16.60
CA VAL A 117 -0.61 -2.33 17.36
C VAL A 117 -0.34 -0.94 16.81
N ALA A 118 -0.70 0.08 17.59
CA ALA A 118 -0.43 1.47 17.29
C ALA A 118 0.88 1.95 17.91
N VAL A 119 1.73 2.60 17.12
CA VAL A 119 3.07 3.02 17.55
C VAL A 119 3.27 4.52 17.36
N GLY A 120 3.17 5.26 18.48
CA GLY A 120 3.56 6.66 18.59
C GLY A 120 2.49 7.67 18.16
N GLY A 121 2.66 8.92 18.61
CA GLY A 121 1.86 10.07 18.18
C GLY A 121 0.35 9.87 18.24
N ASP A 122 -0.35 10.45 17.25
CA ASP A 122 -1.81 10.36 17.10
C ASP A 122 -2.31 8.96 16.67
N ALA A 123 -1.42 7.99 16.43
CA ALA A 123 -1.85 6.62 16.18
C ALA A 123 -2.36 5.91 17.44
N ARG A 124 -2.00 6.40 18.65
CA ARG A 124 -2.36 5.80 19.94
C ARG A 124 -3.74 6.19 20.45
#